data_AF-A0A4V2YH71-F1
#
_entry.id   AF-A0A4V2YH71-F1
#
_cell.length_a   1.000
_cell.length_b   1.000
_cell.length_c   1.000
_cell.angle_alpha   90.00
_cell.angle_beta   90.00
_cell.angle_gamma   90.00
#
_symmetry.space_group_name_H-M   'P 1'
#
loop_
_entity.id
_entity.type
_entity.pdbx_description
1 polymer ?
#
loop_
_entity_poly.entity_id
_entity_poly.type
_entity_poly.pdbx_seq_one_letter_code
_entity_poly.pdbx_strand_id
1 'polypeptide(L)'
;MIPVSAGVPAEIAVPAVPEDDRLWVPQAPDVWFRPLMLNTITGQWCNLLKVTRSGIVSRHRHPSAVFGYVIKGKWQYDEHDWVAETGSFVYEPPGEIHTLRVPEDCTEMITFFNISGAMIYVDDDGNQTGYEDTFTKIQLCRDHYGANGLGAGFGTGLGVPGAFVRRKVLESWDFHEALKAIFGARQSLSSNLLLTHRDGVAIDVETTPGRNAWMYPTDGLLVHGNHFQAFVPPQIEDSYQPFSVDSLYRVPRVEEGLHRVRRDGTSDEAVAKIVQDTMSDHFGHPDAVCQHVDPRRHELDRYATIVSSLVDLTTGTYRLTPGLPCANSYQLAPWNLYDGPGPDDRPDVPGPAQALAGIR
;
A
#
# COMPACT_ATOMS: atom_id res chain seq x y z
N MET A 1 -25.20 36.59 -0.39
CA MET A 1 -24.38 35.38 -0.60
C MET A 1 -23.25 35.74 -1.53
N ILE A 2 -22.02 35.36 -1.19
CA ILE A 2 -20.88 35.46 -2.12
C ILE A 2 -21.00 34.25 -3.07
N PRO A 3 -20.97 34.44 -4.40
CA PRO A 3 -20.97 33.33 -5.34
C PRO A 3 -19.78 32.40 -5.07
N VAL A 4 -20.02 31.09 -5.08
CA VAL A 4 -18.96 30.09 -4.93
C VAL A 4 -18.61 29.55 -6.31
N SER A 5 -17.33 29.61 -6.67
CA SER A 5 -16.82 29.01 -7.90
C SER A 5 -16.96 27.48 -7.83
N ALA A 6 -17.58 26.87 -8.84
CA ALA A 6 -17.68 25.42 -8.98
C ALA A 6 -16.66 24.90 -10.01
N GLY A 7 -16.14 23.69 -9.81
CA GLY A 7 -15.21 23.05 -10.75
C GLY A 7 -13.77 23.56 -10.71
N VAL A 8 -13.38 24.28 -9.65
CA VAL A 8 -11.99 24.71 -9.42
C VAL A 8 -11.34 23.89 -8.30
N PRO A 9 -10.01 23.69 -8.32
CA PRO A 9 -9.29 23.12 -7.19
C PRO A 9 -9.50 23.94 -5.91
N ALA A 10 -9.35 23.28 -4.76
CA ALA A 10 -9.38 23.96 -3.47
C ALA A 10 -8.24 24.99 -3.35
N GLU A 11 -8.48 26.06 -2.60
CA GLU A 11 -7.46 27.05 -2.26
C GLU A 11 -6.34 26.42 -1.42
N ILE A 12 -5.11 26.86 -1.62
CA ILE A 12 -3.95 26.47 -0.82
C ILE A 12 -3.63 27.63 0.12
N ALA A 13 -3.90 27.44 1.42
CA ALA A 13 -3.59 28.40 2.47
C ALA A 13 -2.88 27.69 3.63
N VAL A 14 -1.55 27.58 3.53
CA VAL A 14 -0.70 26.87 4.50
C VAL A 14 0.60 27.64 4.76
N PRO A 15 1.28 27.44 5.91
CA PRO A 15 2.63 27.96 6.12
C PRO A 15 3.60 27.44 5.04
N ALA A 16 4.26 28.37 4.34
CA ALA A 16 5.20 27.99 3.28
C ALA A 16 6.47 27.32 3.83
N VAL A 17 6.99 27.85 4.96
CA VAL A 17 8.07 27.22 5.72
C VAL A 17 7.45 26.21 6.69
N PRO A 18 7.72 24.91 6.56
CA PRO A 18 7.11 23.90 7.41
C PRO A 18 7.79 23.81 8.78
N GLU A 19 7.03 23.44 9.81
CA GLU A 19 7.58 23.01 11.11
C GLU A 19 8.10 21.56 11.05
N ASP A 20 7.49 20.71 10.22
CA ASP A 20 7.90 19.32 10.02
C ASP A 20 8.98 19.22 8.94
N ASP A 21 10.21 18.90 9.37
CA ASP A 21 11.37 18.82 8.47
C ASP A 21 11.23 17.75 7.38
N ARG A 22 10.36 16.75 7.56
CA ARG A 22 10.08 15.72 6.54
C ARG A 22 9.46 16.30 5.27
N LEU A 23 8.93 17.52 5.32
CA LEU A 23 8.36 18.22 4.17
C LEU A 23 9.41 18.88 3.26
N TRP A 24 10.69 18.91 3.67
CA TRP A 24 11.81 19.31 2.82
C TRP A 24 12.28 18.11 1.99
N VAL A 25 12.08 18.18 0.67
CA VAL A 25 12.46 17.14 -0.28
C VAL A 25 13.92 17.37 -0.70
N PRO A 26 14.83 16.40 -0.53
CA PRO A 26 16.21 16.54 -0.99
C PRO A 26 16.27 16.55 -2.52
N GLN A 27 17.03 17.49 -3.09
CA GLN A 27 17.26 17.62 -4.53
C GLN A 27 18.72 17.30 -4.89
N ALA A 28 19.66 17.74 -4.07
CA ALA A 28 21.08 17.46 -4.19
C ALA A 28 21.72 17.49 -2.78
N PRO A 29 22.99 17.09 -2.60
CA PRO A 29 23.69 17.26 -1.34
C PRO A 29 23.57 18.72 -0.86
N ASP A 30 23.11 18.90 0.38
CA ASP A 30 22.91 20.21 1.01
C ASP A 30 21.90 21.15 0.31
N VAL A 31 21.06 20.62 -0.59
CA VAL A 31 20.01 21.35 -1.32
C VAL A 31 18.67 20.64 -1.18
N TRP A 32 17.67 21.37 -0.67
CA TRP A 32 16.31 20.87 -0.47
C TRP A 32 15.31 21.81 -1.09
N PHE A 33 14.15 21.27 -1.48
CA PHE A 33 13.00 22.08 -1.85
C PHE A 33 11.76 21.71 -1.05
N ARG A 34 10.92 22.70 -0.77
CA ARG A 34 9.57 22.51 -0.26
C ARG A 34 8.59 22.82 -1.39
N PRO A 35 7.85 21.84 -1.93
CA PRO A 35 6.83 22.12 -2.94
C PRO A 35 5.67 22.90 -2.31
N LEU A 36 5.26 23.99 -2.97
CA LEU A 36 4.10 24.80 -2.58
C LEU A 36 2.94 24.66 -3.58
N MET A 37 3.26 24.56 -4.87
CA MET A 37 2.30 24.32 -5.94
C MET A 37 2.98 23.53 -7.05
N LEU A 38 2.28 22.52 -7.58
CA LEU A 38 2.72 21.71 -8.73
C LEU A 38 1.55 21.69 -9.73
N ASN A 39 1.68 22.42 -10.84
CA ASN A 39 0.64 22.54 -11.86
C ASN A 39 1.05 21.79 -13.12
N THR A 40 0.46 20.61 -13.27
CA THR A 40 0.70 19.70 -14.40
C THR A 40 0.05 20.16 -15.70
N ILE A 41 -0.86 21.13 -15.67
CA ILE A 41 -1.55 21.63 -16.86
C ILE A 41 -0.66 22.59 -17.64
N THR A 42 -0.02 23.53 -16.94
CA THR A 42 0.88 24.52 -17.57
C THR A 42 2.36 24.21 -17.38
N GLY A 43 2.70 23.14 -16.64
CA GLY A 43 4.08 22.77 -16.34
C GLY A 43 4.77 23.79 -15.43
N GLN A 44 4.03 24.36 -14.47
CA GLN A 44 4.52 25.38 -13.54
C GLN A 44 4.67 24.78 -12.14
N TRP A 45 5.70 25.19 -11.40
CA TRP A 45 5.76 24.94 -9.97
C TRP A 45 6.19 26.15 -9.15
N CYS A 46 5.76 26.15 -7.90
CA CYS A 46 6.24 27.07 -6.88
C CYS A 46 6.88 26.25 -5.76
N ASN A 47 8.07 26.64 -5.31
CA ASN A 47 8.74 26.01 -4.20
C ASN A 47 9.54 27.00 -3.36
N LEU A 48 9.84 26.62 -2.13
CA LEU A 48 10.99 27.18 -1.43
C LEU A 48 12.21 26.32 -1.79
N LEU A 49 13.32 26.96 -2.15
CA LEU A 49 14.63 26.33 -2.23
C LEU A 49 15.39 26.67 -0.95
N LYS A 50 15.90 25.65 -0.26
CA LYS A 50 16.73 25.77 0.93
C LYS A 50 18.12 25.19 0.62
N VAL A 51 19.16 25.96 0.91
CA VAL A 51 20.56 25.50 0.81
C VAL A 51 21.24 25.81 2.12
N THR A 52 21.85 24.80 2.77
CA THR A 52 22.48 24.94 4.11
C THR A 52 24.00 24.88 4.06
N ARG A 53 24.59 24.98 2.88
CA ARG A 53 26.03 25.02 2.68
C ARG A 53 26.38 25.93 1.51
N SER A 54 27.50 26.63 1.61
CA SER A 54 28.06 27.36 0.48
C SER A 54 28.43 26.43 -0.67
N GLY A 55 28.17 26.86 -1.91
CA GLY A 55 28.48 26.05 -3.08
C GLY A 55 27.64 26.38 -4.30
N ILE A 56 27.89 25.64 -5.37
CA ILE A 56 27.15 25.71 -6.64
C ILE A 56 25.96 24.76 -6.57
N VAL A 57 24.76 25.24 -6.90
CA VAL A 57 23.55 24.41 -6.89
C VAL A 57 23.34 23.72 -8.24
N SER A 58 23.65 24.39 -9.37
CA SER A 58 23.78 23.82 -10.73
C SER A 58 23.91 24.96 -11.75
N ARG A 59 24.41 24.66 -12.97
CA ARG A 59 24.21 25.51 -14.15
C ARG A 59 23.02 25.00 -14.96
N HIS A 60 22.11 25.89 -15.34
CA HIS A 60 20.92 25.51 -16.08
C HIS A 60 20.36 26.67 -16.90
N ARG A 61 19.47 26.31 -17.82
CA ARG A 61 18.70 27.20 -18.68
C ARG A 61 17.23 27.15 -18.35
N HIS A 62 16.57 28.31 -18.30
CA HIS A 62 15.11 28.38 -18.24
C HIS A 62 14.50 28.63 -19.61
N PRO A 63 13.65 27.74 -20.17
CA PRO A 63 12.93 28.00 -21.42
C PRO A 63 11.81 29.05 -21.25
N SER A 64 11.44 29.37 -20.02
CA SER A 64 10.29 30.21 -19.64
C SER A 64 10.64 31.05 -18.41
N ALA A 65 9.76 31.98 -18.02
CA ALA A 65 10.05 32.93 -16.95
C ALA A 65 10.15 32.28 -15.56
N VAL A 66 11.06 32.79 -14.74
CA VAL A 66 11.17 32.48 -13.31
C VAL A 66 11.14 33.77 -12.49
N PHE A 67 10.47 33.67 -11.34
CA PHE A 67 10.41 34.75 -10.36
C PHE A 67 10.93 34.24 -9.01
N GLY A 68 11.95 34.90 -8.48
CA GLY A 68 12.56 34.63 -7.19
C GLY A 68 12.21 35.69 -6.15
N TYR A 69 12.04 35.30 -4.90
CA TYR A 69 11.97 36.20 -3.75
C TYR A 69 12.75 35.62 -2.57
N VAL A 70 13.78 36.33 -2.11
CA VAL A 70 14.68 35.84 -1.06
C VAL A 70 14.05 36.06 0.31
N ILE A 71 13.77 34.97 1.02
CA ILE A 71 13.17 34.98 2.36
C ILE A 71 14.25 35.02 3.43
N LYS A 72 15.38 34.35 3.21
CA LYS A 72 16.50 34.27 4.16
C LYS A 72 17.83 34.12 3.44
N GLY A 73 18.88 34.71 4.00
CA GLY A 73 20.25 34.56 3.52
C GLY A 73 20.51 35.40 2.27
N LYS A 74 21.46 34.92 1.46
CA LYS A 74 21.87 35.55 0.21
C LYS A 74 22.46 34.53 -0.78
N TRP A 75 22.42 34.87 -2.06
CA TRP A 75 23.02 34.10 -3.14
C TRP A 75 23.29 35.00 -4.36
N GLN A 76 24.05 34.51 -5.31
CA GLN A 76 24.35 35.22 -6.56
C GLN A 76 24.38 34.25 -7.74
N TYR A 77 24.31 34.79 -8.95
CA TYR A 77 24.66 34.06 -10.15
C TYR A 77 26.11 34.38 -10.54
N ASP A 78 26.89 33.38 -10.93
CA ASP A 78 28.28 33.59 -11.34
C ASP A 78 28.39 34.46 -12.60
N GLU A 79 27.33 34.49 -13.41
CA GLU A 79 27.22 35.23 -14.66
C GLU A 79 26.78 36.70 -14.46
N HIS A 80 26.47 37.12 -13.23
CA HIS A 80 25.95 38.45 -12.92
C HIS A 80 26.76 39.15 -11.82
N ASP A 81 26.70 40.50 -11.79
CA ASP A 81 27.45 41.34 -10.85
C ASP A 81 26.68 41.72 -9.56
N TRP A 82 25.43 41.27 -9.45
CA TRP A 82 24.56 41.55 -8.32
C TRP A 82 24.45 40.35 -7.37
N VAL A 83 24.10 40.64 -6.11
CA VAL A 83 23.82 39.64 -5.07
C VAL A 83 22.36 39.80 -4.67
N ALA A 84 21.61 38.69 -4.66
CA ALA A 84 20.27 38.65 -4.11
C ALA A 84 20.36 38.33 -2.61
N GLU A 85 19.79 39.20 -1.79
CA GLU A 85 19.78 39.10 -0.34
C GLU A 85 18.34 39.18 0.19
N THR A 86 18.15 39.00 1.50
CA THR A 86 16.81 38.93 2.08
C THR A 86 15.94 40.14 1.69
N GLY A 87 14.79 39.89 1.08
CA GLY A 87 13.89 40.90 0.53
C GLY A 87 14.07 41.21 -0.96
N SER A 88 15.14 40.73 -1.60
CA SER A 88 15.36 40.87 -3.04
C SER A 88 14.31 40.11 -3.85
N PHE A 89 13.84 40.74 -4.92
CA PHE A 89 13.07 40.11 -6.00
C PHE A 89 14.01 39.86 -7.19
N VAL A 90 13.92 38.67 -7.78
CA VAL A 90 14.70 38.26 -8.95
C VAL A 90 13.75 37.88 -10.07
N TYR A 91 14.08 38.27 -11.28
CA TYR A 91 13.39 37.85 -12.49
C TYR A 91 14.41 37.26 -13.46
N GLU A 92 14.16 36.03 -13.90
CA GLU A 92 14.95 35.39 -14.95
C GLU A 92 14.10 35.31 -16.23
N PRO A 93 14.55 35.96 -17.32
CA PRO A 93 13.83 35.91 -18.58
C PRO A 93 13.94 34.53 -19.24
N PRO A 94 12.99 34.16 -20.11
CA PRO A 94 13.13 32.98 -20.96
C PRO A 94 14.44 33.00 -21.75
N GLY A 95 15.18 31.90 -21.70
CA GLY A 95 16.46 31.70 -22.36
C GLY A 95 17.68 31.98 -21.49
N GLU A 96 17.51 32.54 -20.29
CA GLU A 96 18.60 32.81 -19.36
C GLU A 96 19.32 31.49 -18.99
N ILE A 97 20.65 31.53 -19.00
CA ILE A 97 21.53 30.48 -18.47
C ILE A 97 22.34 31.07 -17.30
N HIS A 98 22.24 30.46 -16.13
CA HIS A 98 22.98 30.90 -14.95
C HIS A 98 23.41 29.74 -14.06
N THR A 99 24.32 30.07 -13.14
CA THR A 99 24.88 29.19 -12.11
C THR A 99 24.60 29.80 -10.73
N LEU A 100 23.65 29.22 -9.98
CA LEU A 100 23.36 29.69 -8.62
C LEU A 100 24.49 29.31 -7.66
N ARG A 101 25.03 30.31 -6.97
CA ARG A 101 26.03 30.15 -5.92
C ARG A 101 25.58 30.76 -4.60
N VAL A 102 25.73 30.00 -3.53
CA VAL A 102 25.59 30.48 -2.15
C VAL A 102 26.98 30.87 -1.61
N PRO A 103 27.20 32.14 -1.19
CA PRO A 103 28.47 32.61 -0.64
C PRO A 103 28.93 31.82 0.59
N GLU A 104 30.26 31.76 0.81
CA GLU A 104 30.88 31.04 1.94
C GLU A 104 30.44 31.52 3.32
N ASP A 105 30.11 32.81 3.45
CA ASP A 105 29.65 33.41 4.70
C ASP A 105 28.14 33.26 4.93
N CYS A 106 27.42 32.59 4.03
CA CYS A 106 25.99 32.33 4.13
C CYS A 106 25.75 30.87 4.55
N THR A 107 25.43 30.66 5.83
CA THR A 107 25.19 29.31 6.39
C THR A 107 23.86 28.70 5.94
N GLU A 108 22.87 29.52 5.60
CA GLU A 108 21.58 29.06 5.12
C GLU A 108 20.92 30.13 4.24
N MET A 109 20.38 29.72 3.10
CA MET A 109 19.51 30.54 2.27
C MET A 109 18.14 29.86 2.07
N ILE A 110 17.08 30.67 2.02
CA ILE A 110 15.74 30.24 1.61
C ILE A 110 15.21 31.24 0.60
N THR A 111 14.90 30.77 -0.61
CA THR A 111 14.34 31.60 -1.69
C THR A 111 13.05 30.95 -2.20
N PHE A 112 11.98 31.73 -2.28
CA PHE A 112 10.77 31.34 -3.00
C PHE A 112 11.03 31.48 -4.49
N PHE A 113 10.75 30.43 -5.26
CA PHE A 113 10.77 30.46 -6.71
C PHE A 113 9.41 30.08 -7.27
N ASN A 114 8.97 30.80 -8.29
CA ASN A 114 7.88 30.45 -9.18
C ASN A 114 8.45 30.23 -10.59
N ILE A 115 8.47 28.98 -11.03
CA ILE A 115 9.09 28.52 -12.28
C ILE A 115 7.99 28.12 -13.23
N SER A 116 8.00 28.73 -14.42
CA SER A 116 7.17 28.28 -15.54
C SER A 116 8.01 27.41 -16.48
N GLY A 117 7.50 26.26 -16.89
CA GLY A 117 8.21 25.35 -17.80
C GLY A 117 9.38 24.62 -17.13
N ALA A 118 10.11 23.84 -17.91
CA ALA A 118 11.24 23.04 -17.41
C ALA A 118 12.43 23.90 -16.97
N MET A 119 13.36 23.28 -16.26
CA MET A 119 14.71 23.78 -16.01
C MET A 119 15.68 22.81 -16.70
N ILE A 120 16.51 23.28 -17.61
CA ILE A 120 17.37 22.41 -18.44
C ILE A 120 18.80 22.51 -17.93
N TYR A 121 19.35 21.43 -17.39
CA TYR A 121 20.75 21.40 -16.96
C TYR A 121 21.67 21.41 -18.17
N VAL A 122 22.74 22.23 -18.11
CA VAL A 122 23.72 22.37 -19.19
C VAL A 122 25.15 22.27 -18.68
N ASP A 123 26.06 21.76 -19.51
CA ASP A 123 27.50 21.75 -19.25
C ASP A 123 28.17 23.11 -19.56
N ASP A 124 29.50 23.18 -19.46
CA ASP A 124 30.29 24.39 -19.76
C ASP A 124 30.19 24.82 -21.24
N ASP A 125 29.90 23.89 -22.14
CA ASP A 125 29.74 24.13 -23.58
C ASP A 125 28.27 24.46 -23.95
N GLY A 126 27.36 24.46 -22.96
CA GLY A 126 25.93 24.72 -23.14
C GLY A 126 25.13 23.52 -23.66
N ASN A 127 25.71 22.33 -23.71
CA ASN A 127 24.98 21.12 -24.09
C ASN A 127 24.08 20.65 -22.95
N GLN A 128 22.90 20.15 -23.29
CA GLN A 128 21.96 19.64 -22.30
C GLN A 128 22.48 18.34 -21.65
N THR A 129 22.54 18.34 -20.32
CA THR A 129 22.96 17.18 -19.51
C THR A 129 21.80 16.56 -18.72
N GLY A 130 20.68 17.27 -18.60
CA GLY A 130 19.50 16.81 -17.87
C GLY A 130 18.37 17.84 -17.88
N TYR A 131 17.31 17.57 -17.12
CA TYR A 131 16.23 18.53 -16.91
C TYR A 131 15.49 18.28 -15.58
N GLU A 132 14.76 19.29 -15.13
CA GLU A 132 13.68 19.19 -14.16
C GLU A 132 12.42 19.82 -14.73
N ASP A 133 11.28 19.30 -14.34
CA ASP A 133 9.96 19.78 -14.71
C ASP A 133 8.96 19.46 -13.58
N THR A 134 7.69 19.79 -13.78
CA THR A 134 6.67 19.53 -12.75
C THR A 134 6.53 18.04 -12.44
N PHE A 135 6.70 17.14 -13.40
CA PHE A 135 6.49 15.70 -13.20
C PHE A 135 7.65 15.04 -12.46
N THR A 136 8.90 15.40 -12.79
CA THR A 136 10.09 14.99 -12.04
C THR A 136 10.05 15.52 -10.61
N LYS A 137 9.58 16.75 -10.38
CA LYS A 137 9.32 17.27 -9.02
C LYS A 137 8.26 16.47 -8.27
N ILE A 138 7.15 16.11 -8.92
CA ILE A 138 6.11 15.24 -8.32
C ILE A 138 6.72 13.89 -7.92
N GLN A 139 7.54 13.29 -8.79
CA GLN A 139 8.16 12.00 -8.52
C GLN A 139 9.10 12.07 -7.30
N LEU A 140 9.99 13.08 -7.25
CA LEU A 140 10.86 13.32 -6.08
C LEU A 140 10.06 13.48 -4.78
N CYS A 141 8.93 14.21 -4.83
CA CYS A 141 8.06 14.36 -3.68
C CYS A 141 7.45 13.02 -3.26
N ARG A 142 6.93 12.23 -4.21
CA ARG A 142 6.33 10.92 -3.92
C ARG A 142 7.32 9.96 -3.29
N ASP A 143 8.52 9.88 -3.84
CA ASP A 143 9.57 8.97 -3.36
C ASP A 143 10.00 9.36 -1.95
N HIS A 144 10.27 10.65 -1.71
CA HIS A 144 10.67 11.15 -0.40
C HIS A 144 9.58 10.97 0.66
N TYR A 145 8.35 11.38 0.35
CA TYR A 145 7.24 11.26 1.28
C TYR A 145 6.88 9.80 1.54
N GLY A 146 6.94 8.95 0.52
CA GLY A 146 6.81 7.50 0.67
C GLY A 146 7.83 6.92 1.65
N ALA A 147 9.11 7.28 1.49
CA ALA A 147 10.20 6.79 2.34
C ALA A 147 10.15 7.32 3.78
N ASN A 148 9.61 8.51 4.02
CA ASN A 148 9.61 9.16 5.34
C ASN A 148 8.26 9.10 6.10
N GLY A 149 7.31 8.30 5.59
CA GLY A 149 6.03 8.02 6.23
C GLY A 149 4.94 9.08 6.00
N LEU A 150 5.14 9.99 5.05
CA LEU A 150 4.15 10.99 4.59
C LEU A 150 3.46 10.61 3.27
N GLY A 151 3.81 9.47 2.66
CA GLY A 151 3.21 8.97 1.42
C GLY A 151 1.74 8.58 1.57
N ALA A 152 1.14 8.05 0.50
CA ALA A 152 -0.24 7.55 0.46
C ALA A 152 -0.46 6.26 1.29
N GLY A 153 0.07 6.23 2.51
CA GLY A 153 -0.18 5.18 3.49
C GLY A 153 -1.48 5.45 4.25
N PHE A 154 -1.93 4.43 4.98
CA PHE A 154 -3.14 4.45 5.82
C PHE A 154 -2.98 5.28 7.12
N GLY A 155 -2.36 6.46 7.00
CA GLY A 155 -2.02 7.38 8.09
C GLY A 155 -0.68 7.09 8.79
N THR A 156 -0.29 7.99 9.69
CA THR A 156 0.94 7.91 10.50
C THR A 156 0.70 7.15 11.80
N GLY A 157 1.64 6.30 12.23
CA GLY A 157 1.62 5.66 13.56
C GLY A 157 2.03 4.17 13.54
N LEU A 158 2.47 3.67 14.70
CA LEU A 158 2.87 2.26 14.87
C LEU A 158 1.65 1.33 14.70
N GLY A 159 1.81 0.30 13.89
CA GLY A 159 0.81 -0.76 13.71
C GLY A 159 1.26 -2.08 14.34
N VAL A 160 0.28 -2.88 14.77
CA VAL A 160 0.49 -4.22 15.31
C VAL A 160 0.77 -5.19 14.15
N PRO A 161 1.88 -5.96 14.17
CA PRO A 161 2.14 -6.97 13.15
C PRO A 161 1.05 -8.04 13.12
N GLY A 162 0.64 -8.45 11.91
CA GLY A 162 -0.49 -9.36 11.71
C GLY A 162 -0.36 -10.71 12.44
N ALA A 163 0.85 -11.18 12.71
CA ALA A 163 1.08 -12.39 13.52
C ALA A 163 0.54 -12.27 14.96
N PHE A 164 0.67 -11.11 15.60
CA PHE A 164 0.16 -10.87 16.95
C PHE A 164 -1.36 -10.74 16.96
N VAL A 165 -1.94 -10.12 15.93
CA VAL A 165 -3.40 -10.04 15.76
C VAL A 165 -3.99 -11.44 15.61
N ARG A 166 -3.42 -12.27 14.72
CA ARG A 166 -3.85 -13.67 14.54
C ARG A 166 -3.71 -14.49 15.81
N ARG A 167 -2.61 -14.31 16.55
CA ARG A 167 -2.42 -15.00 17.83
C ARG A 167 -3.50 -14.61 18.84
N LYS A 168 -3.80 -13.32 18.98
CA LYS A 168 -4.86 -12.83 19.87
C LYS A 168 -6.24 -13.35 19.46
N VAL A 169 -6.52 -13.45 18.16
CA VAL A 169 -7.73 -14.09 17.63
C VAL A 169 -7.81 -15.56 18.07
N LEU A 170 -6.73 -16.33 17.87
CA LEU A 170 -6.69 -17.76 18.26
C LEU A 170 -6.77 -17.98 19.77
N GLU A 171 -6.33 -17.02 20.58
CA GLU A 171 -6.43 -17.03 22.05
C GLU A 171 -7.76 -16.47 22.57
N SER A 172 -8.64 -15.97 21.70
CA SER A 172 -9.91 -15.39 22.10
C SER A 172 -10.86 -16.46 22.63
N TRP A 173 -11.61 -16.11 23.66
CA TRP A 173 -12.55 -17.02 24.31
C TRP A 173 -13.75 -17.34 23.42
N ASP A 174 -14.24 -16.33 22.72
CA ASP A 174 -15.40 -16.42 21.84
C ASP A 174 -15.20 -15.63 20.55
N PHE A 175 -16.17 -15.76 19.64
CA PHE A 175 -16.15 -15.12 18.34
C PHE A 175 -16.19 -13.58 18.42
N HIS A 176 -16.80 -13.03 19.47
CA HIS A 176 -16.90 -11.58 19.67
C HIS A 176 -15.55 -10.98 20.08
N GLU A 177 -14.85 -11.61 21.02
CA GLU A 177 -13.50 -11.19 21.42
C GLU A 177 -12.50 -11.40 20.29
N ALA A 178 -12.68 -12.44 19.46
CA ALA A 178 -11.90 -12.63 18.24
C ALA A 178 -12.08 -11.45 17.26
N LEU A 179 -13.32 -11.02 16.99
CA LEU A 179 -13.56 -9.85 16.15
C LEU A 179 -13.02 -8.56 16.79
N LYS A 180 -13.20 -8.36 18.09
CA LYS A 180 -12.60 -7.22 18.81
C LYS A 180 -11.08 -7.18 18.70
N ALA A 181 -10.40 -8.33 18.72
CA ALA A 181 -8.95 -8.40 18.54
C ALA A 181 -8.52 -7.83 17.18
N ILE A 182 -9.33 -8.01 16.15
CA ILE A 182 -9.09 -7.49 14.80
C ILE A 182 -9.42 -6.01 14.71
N PHE A 183 -10.65 -5.63 15.07
CA PHE A 183 -11.14 -4.24 14.92
C PHE A 183 -10.56 -3.27 15.95
N GLY A 184 -10.09 -3.78 17.10
CA GLY A 184 -9.42 -2.98 18.12
C GLY A 184 -7.92 -2.76 17.86
N ALA A 185 -7.33 -3.42 16.85
CA ALA A 185 -5.93 -3.29 16.51
C ALA A 185 -5.73 -2.42 15.27
N ARG A 186 -4.86 -1.40 15.37
CA ARG A 186 -4.29 -0.75 14.19
C ARG A 186 -3.28 -1.72 13.56
N GLN A 187 -3.63 -2.38 12.47
CA GLN A 187 -2.72 -3.32 11.82
C GLN A 187 -1.55 -2.60 11.14
N SER A 188 -0.39 -3.25 11.06
CA SER A 188 0.79 -2.67 10.39
C SER A 188 0.70 -2.69 8.86
N LEU A 189 -0.05 -3.63 8.29
CA LEU A 189 -0.19 -3.86 6.86
C LEU A 189 -1.61 -4.32 6.56
N SER A 190 -2.00 -4.28 5.28
CA SER A 190 -3.24 -4.88 4.84
C SER A 190 -3.20 -6.40 4.97
N SER A 191 -4.31 -7.01 5.40
CA SER A 191 -4.42 -8.46 5.54
C SER A 191 -5.84 -8.91 5.26
N ASN A 192 -5.96 -10.14 4.79
CA ASN A 192 -7.19 -10.90 4.84
C ASN A 192 -7.20 -11.78 6.12
N LEU A 193 -8.35 -11.96 6.76
CA LEU A 193 -8.57 -12.83 7.90
C LEU A 193 -9.93 -13.55 7.75
N LEU A 194 -9.90 -14.82 7.35
CA LEU A 194 -11.06 -15.70 7.35
C LEU A 194 -11.27 -16.30 8.75
N LEU A 195 -12.38 -15.96 9.40
CA LEU A 195 -12.81 -16.56 10.66
C LEU A 195 -14.02 -17.47 10.43
N THR A 196 -13.98 -18.65 11.03
CA THR A 196 -15.07 -19.64 10.95
C THR A 196 -15.32 -20.26 12.32
N HIS A 197 -16.55 -20.74 12.55
CA HIS A 197 -16.95 -21.40 13.79
C HIS A 197 -17.77 -22.67 13.49
N ARG A 198 -17.66 -23.68 14.35
CA ARG A 198 -18.36 -24.97 14.20
C ARG A 198 -19.89 -24.85 14.17
N ASP A 199 -20.43 -23.77 14.73
CA ASP A 199 -21.87 -23.45 14.70
C ASP A 199 -22.35 -22.88 13.35
N GLY A 200 -21.51 -22.92 12.30
CA GLY A 200 -21.89 -22.54 10.95
C GLY A 200 -21.72 -21.07 10.62
N VAL A 201 -20.87 -20.35 11.36
CA VAL A 201 -20.52 -18.94 11.05
C VAL A 201 -19.24 -18.90 10.24
N ALA A 202 -19.23 -18.04 9.22
CA ALA A 202 -18.03 -17.65 8.49
C ALA A 202 -18.07 -16.15 8.19
N ILE A 203 -16.95 -15.46 8.41
CA ILE A 203 -16.76 -14.06 8.06
C ILE A 203 -15.33 -13.90 7.55
N ASP A 204 -15.18 -13.14 6.49
CA ASP A 204 -13.88 -12.79 5.96
C ASP A 204 -13.64 -11.30 6.16
N VAL A 205 -12.59 -10.94 6.89
CA VAL A 205 -12.31 -9.55 7.25
C VAL A 205 -11.08 -9.07 6.47
N GLU A 206 -11.29 -8.10 5.60
CA GLU A 206 -10.23 -7.36 4.94
C GLU A 206 -9.83 -6.16 5.80
N THR A 207 -8.60 -6.19 6.28
CA THR A 207 -8.06 -5.15 7.16
C THR A 207 -7.02 -4.32 6.46
N THR A 208 -6.93 -3.05 6.86
CA THR A 208 -5.83 -2.14 6.52
C THR A 208 -5.34 -1.49 7.82
N PRO A 209 -4.22 -0.75 7.83
CA PRO A 209 -3.89 0.12 8.97
C PRO A 209 -4.94 1.21 9.24
N GLY A 210 -5.87 1.44 8.31
CA GLY A 210 -6.97 2.40 8.42
C GLY A 210 -8.32 1.69 8.51
N ARG A 211 -9.09 1.73 7.42
CA ARG A 211 -10.45 1.16 7.35
C ARG A 211 -10.38 -0.35 7.16
N ASN A 212 -11.30 -1.07 7.80
CA ASN A 212 -11.54 -2.49 7.56
C ASN A 212 -12.90 -2.67 6.85
N ALA A 213 -13.06 -3.76 6.12
CA ALA A 213 -14.32 -4.24 5.60
C ALA A 213 -14.43 -5.76 5.79
N TRP A 214 -15.58 -6.33 5.47
CA TRP A 214 -15.80 -7.76 5.62
C TRP A 214 -16.80 -8.28 4.60
N MET A 215 -16.76 -9.59 4.37
CA MET A 215 -17.67 -10.33 3.53
C MET A 215 -18.31 -11.48 4.30
N TYR A 216 -19.51 -11.84 3.89
CA TYR A 216 -20.22 -13.03 4.35
C TYR A 216 -20.35 -14.03 3.20
N PRO A 217 -20.59 -15.32 3.49
CA PRO A 217 -20.82 -16.31 2.46
C PRO A 217 -22.02 -15.93 1.57
N THR A 218 -21.88 -16.14 0.27
CA THR A 218 -22.98 -16.08 -0.71
C THR A 218 -23.31 -17.51 -1.10
N ASP A 219 -24.59 -17.90 -1.00
CA ASP A 219 -25.06 -19.26 -1.26
C ASP A 219 -24.35 -20.38 -0.46
N GLY A 220 -23.81 -20.03 0.71
CA GLY A 220 -23.09 -20.94 1.60
C GLY A 220 -21.60 -21.11 1.25
N LEU A 221 -21.07 -20.28 0.35
CA LEU A 221 -19.66 -20.29 -0.04
C LEU A 221 -19.03 -18.90 0.18
N LEU A 222 -17.80 -18.89 0.68
CA LEU A 222 -16.96 -17.70 0.77
C LEU A 222 -15.58 -18.06 0.25
N VAL A 223 -15.11 -17.34 -0.77
CA VAL A 223 -13.78 -17.52 -1.36
C VAL A 223 -13.04 -16.18 -1.38
N HIS A 224 -11.78 -16.20 -0.96
CA HIS A 224 -10.90 -15.03 -1.02
C HIS A 224 -9.57 -15.37 -1.72
N GLY A 225 -8.97 -14.38 -2.36
CA GLY A 225 -7.67 -14.46 -2.99
C GLY A 225 -6.62 -13.52 -2.37
N ASN A 226 -5.97 -12.70 -3.21
CA ASN A 226 -4.92 -11.76 -2.78
C ASN A 226 -5.13 -10.34 -3.34
N HIS A 227 -6.33 -10.05 -3.85
CA HIS A 227 -6.77 -8.69 -4.18
C HIS A 227 -7.89 -8.28 -3.23
N PHE A 228 -8.12 -6.97 -3.10
CA PHE A 228 -9.28 -6.45 -2.37
C PHE A 228 -10.59 -6.85 -3.07
N GLN A 229 -11.46 -7.54 -2.33
CA GLN A 229 -12.77 -8.02 -2.76
C GLN A 229 -13.92 -7.37 -2.00
N ALA A 230 -13.74 -7.06 -0.71
CA ALA A 230 -14.79 -6.44 0.10
C ALA A 230 -14.91 -4.94 -0.21
N PHE A 231 -13.76 -4.27 -0.44
CA PHE A 231 -13.69 -2.87 -0.86
C PHE A 231 -12.27 -2.48 -1.32
N VAL A 232 -12.16 -1.48 -2.19
CA VAL A 232 -10.89 -0.78 -2.38
C VAL A 232 -10.81 0.37 -1.36
N PRO A 233 -9.71 0.52 -0.61
CA PRO A 233 -9.62 1.62 0.34
C PRO A 233 -9.61 2.99 -0.33
N PRO A 234 -10.40 3.98 0.15
CA PRO A 234 -10.52 5.29 -0.48
C PRO A 234 -9.19 6.01 -0.68
N GLN A 235 -8.19 5.74 0.16
CA GLN A 235 -6.85 6.33 0.09
C GLN A 235 -6.08 5.94 -1.17
N ILE A 236 -6.43 4.80 -1.77
CA ILE A 236 -5.76 4.26 -2.96
C ILE A 236 -6.70 4.05 -4.13
N GLU A 237 -8.00 4.37 -3.99
CA GLU A 237 -9.07 4.06 -4.94
C GLU A 237 -8.75 4.51 -6.38
N ASP A 238 -8.29 5.75 -6.55
CA ASP A 238 -7.96 6.33 -7.86
C ASP A 238 -6.72 5.72 -8.53
N SER A 239 -5.90 4.98 -7.78
CA SER A 239 -4.62 4.43 -8.25
C SER A 239 -4.49 2.92 -8.09
N TYR A 240 -5.53 2.26 -7.58
CA TYR A 240 -5.44 0.86 -7.16
C TYR A 240 -5.24 -0.05 -8.37
N GLN A 241 -4.20 -0.87 -8.29
CA GLN A 241 -3.94 -1.97 -9.20
C GLN A 241 -3.65 -3.22 -8.36
N PRO A 242 -4.32 -4.37 -8.64
CA PRO A 242 -4.03 -5.61 -7.93
C PRO A 242 -2.58 -6.03 -8.11
N PHE A 243 -1.84 -6.17 -7.01
CA PHE A 243 -0.46 -6.69 -7.06
C PHE A 243 -0.44 -8.16 -7.50
N SER A 244 -1.33 -8.98 -6.94
CA SER A 244 -1.54 -10.37 -7.36
C SER A 244 -2.62 -10.45 -8.44
N VAL A 245 -2.26 -10.08 -9.67
CA VAL A 245 -3.18 -10.08 -10.83
C VAL A 245 -3.79 -11.46 -11.07
N ASP A 246 -3.05 -12.53 -10.79
CA ASP A 246 -3.52 -13.91 -10.89
C ASP A 246 -4.74 -14.21 -9.99
N SER A 247 -4.89 -13.46 -8.89
CA SER A 247 -6.04 -13.59 -8.01
C SER A 247 -7.37 -13.28 -8.71
N LEU A 248 -7.37 -12.50 -9.79
CA LEU A 248 -8.56 -12.15 -10.55
C LEU A 248 -9.19 -13.35 -11.27
N TYR A 249 -8.40 -14.37 -11.60
CA TYR A 249 -8.93 -15.64 -12.14
C TYR A 249 -8.93 -16.76 -11.11
N ARG A 250 -8.00 -16.81 -10.15
CA ARG A 250 -7.99 -17.89 -9.13
C ARG A 250 -9.26 -17.92 -8.29
N VAL A 251 -9.77 -16.75 -7.88
CA VAL A 251 -11.00 -16.65 -7.08
C VAL A 251 -12.21 -17.27 -7.79
N PRO A 252 -12.61 -16.84 -9.00
CA PRO A 252 -13.76 -17.44 -9.68
C PRO A 252 -13.56 -18.92 -10.02
N ARG A 253 -12.32 -19.37 -10.26
CA ARG A 253 -12.01 -20.80 -10.48
C ARG A 253 -12.27 -21.63 -9.22
N VAL A 254 -11.86 -21.13 -8.05
CA VAL A 254 -12.13 -21.80 -6.77
C VAL A 254 -13.63 -21.75 -6.44
N GLU A 255 -14.30 -20.63 -6.67
CA GLU A 255 -15.76 -20.52 -6.49
C GLU A 255 -16.52 -21.55 -7.33
N GLU A 256 -16.27 -21.56 -8.65
CA GLU A 256 -16.88 -22.52 -9.58
C GLU A 256 -16.59 -23.98 -9.16
N GLY A 257 -15.36 -24.25 -8.72
CA GLY A 257 -14.96 -25.59 -8.28
C GLY A 257 -15.67 -26.04 -7.01
N LEU A 258 -15.78 -25.15 -6.02
CA LEU A 258 -16.40 -25.44 -4.73
C LEU A 258 -17.92 -25.41 -4.78
N HIS A 259 -18.56 -24.75 -5.75
CA HIS A 259 -20.00 -24.87 -5.97
C HIS A 259 -20.47 -26.31 -6.27
N ARG A 260 -19.55 -27.19 -6.69
CA ARG A 260 -19.81 -28.62 -6.85
C ARG A 260 -19.99 -29.36 -5.52
N VAL A 261 -19.51 -28.80 -4.41
CA VAL A 261 -19.77 -29.30 -3.05
C VAL A 261 -21.24 -29.03 -2.73
N ARG A 262 -22.14 -29.91 -3.21
CA ARG A 262 -23.58 -29.75 -3.01
C ARG A 262 -24.07 -30.60 -1.82
N ARG A 263 -24.72 -29.88 -0.89
CA ARG A 263 -25.80 -30.19 0.08
C ARG A 263 -26.33 -31.63 0.20
N ASP A 264 -26.75 -31.97 1.42
CA ASP A 264 -27.44 -33.19 1.90
C ASP A 264 -27.12 -34.51 1.18
N GLY A 265 -26.30 -35.35 1.81
CA GLY A 265 -26.01 -36.72 1.36
C GLY A 265 -24.70 -36.89 0.58
N THR A 266 -23.96 -35.81 0.31
CA THR A 266 -22.58 -35.91 -0.19
C THR A 266 -21.67 -36.48 0.90
N SER A 267 -20.92 -37.53 0.57
CA SER A 267 -20.01 -38.15 1.54
C SER A 267 -18.75 -37.29 1.78
N ASP A 268 -18.13 -37.47 2.93
CA ASP A 268 -16.89 -36.77 3.30
C ASP A 268 -15.78 -37.00 2.27
N GLU A 269 -15.69 -38.20 1.69
CA GLU A 269 -14.73 -38.53 0.64
C GLU A 269 -15.00 -37.75 -0.65
N ALA A 270 -16.28 -37.58 -1.00
CA ALA A 270 -16.67 -36.80 -2.17
C ALA A 270 -16.35 -35.32 -1.98
N VAL A 271 -16.62 -34.76 -0.78
CA VAL A 271 -16.21 -33.39 -0.43
C VAL A 271 -14.69 -33.23 -0.54
N ALA A 272 -13.93 -34.13 0.09
CA ALA A 272 -12.47 -34.09 0.08
C ALA A 272 -11.92 -34.14 -1.35
N LYS A 273 -12.50 -35.00 -2.20
CA LYS A 273 -12.13 -35.10 -3.61
C LYS A 273 -12.44 -33.82 -4.39
N ILE A 274 -13.63 -33.24 -4.23
CA ILE A 274 -14.00 -31.99 -4.92
C ILE A 274 -13.07 -30.85 -4.51
N VAL A 275 -12.77 -30.73 -3.23
CA VAL A 275 -11.83 -29.73 -2.72
C VAL A 275 -10.44 -29.95 -3.29
N GLN A 276 -9.93 -31.19 -3.28
CA GLN A 276 -8.61 -31.49 -3.85
C GLN A 276 -8.56 -31.19 -5.34
N ASP A 277 -9.55 -31.61 -6.13
CA ASP A 277 -9.62 -31.34 -7.56
C ASP A 277 -9.65 -29.82 -7.84
N THR A 278 -10.35 -29.06 -6.99
CA THR A 278 -10.44 -27.59 -7.11
C THR A 278 -9.13 -26.90 -6.75
N MET A 279 -8.49 -27.31 -5.65
CA MET A 279 -7.20 -26.78 -5.23
C MET A 279 -6.05 -27.23 -6.13
N SER A 280 -6.27 -28.22 -7.00
CA SER A 280 -5.35 -28.71 -8.03
C SER A 280 -5.53 -28.03 -9.39
N ASP A 281 -6.41 -27.03 -9.51
CA ASP A 281 -6.66 -26.35 -10.80
C ASP A 281 -5.40 -25.65 -11.34
N HIS A 282 -5.16 -25.82 -12.65
CA HIS A 282 -3.98 -25.34 -13.37
C HIS A 282 -4.29 -24.23 -14.38
N PHE A 283 -5.48 -23.64 -14.35
CA PHE A 283 -5.73 -22.48 -15.21
C PHE A 283 -4.81 -21.32 -14.80
N GLY A 284 -4.01 -20.81 -15.75
CA GLY A 284 -3.00 -19.78 -15.49
C GLY A 284 -1.61 -20.30 -15.12
N HIS A 285 -1.33 -21.60 -15.24
CA HIS A 285 -0.03 -22.19 -14.89
C HIS A 285 1.17 -21.40 -15.46
N PRO A 286 2.20 -21.09 -14.65
CA PRO A 286 2.44 -21.58 -13.28
C PRO A 286 1.70 -20.82 -12.17
N ASP A 287 1.11 -19.66 -12.46
CA ASP A 287 0.43 -18.77 -11.51
C ASP A 287 -1.04 -19.20 -11.20
N ALA A 288 -1.28 -20.52 -11.14
CA ALA A 288 -2.62 -21.09 -10.97
C ALA A 288 -3.05 -21.21 -9.50
N VAL A 289 -4.27 -21.74 -9.25
CA VAL A 289 -4.73 -22.10 -7.90
C VAL A 289 -3.75 -23.06 -7.23
N CYS A 290 -3.36 -24.12 -7.94
CA CYS A 290 -2.16 -24.88 -7.61
C CYS A 290 -0.96 -24.13 -8.17
N GLN A 291 -0.31 -23.30 -7.35
CA GLN A 291 0.83 -22.47 -7.76
C GLN A 291 2.08 -23.36 -7.90
N HIS A 292 2.71 -23.31 -9.08
CA HIS A 292 3.98 -23.99 -9.33
C HIS A 292 5.14 -23.00 -9.41
N VAL A 293 6.35 -23.51 -9.15
CA VAL A 293 7.57 -22.75 -9.36
C VAL A 293 7.69 -22.36 -10.84
N ASP A 294 7.80 -21.07 -11.11
CA ASP A 294 8.16 -20.56 -12.43
C ASP A 294 9.69 -20.54 -12.59
N PRO A 295 10.29 -21.42 -13.43
CA PRO A 295 11.73 -21.44 -13.61
C PRO A 295 12.27 -20.16 -14.27
N ARG A 296 11.41 -19.35 -14.91
CA ARG A 296 11.78 -18.08 -15.55
C ARG A 296 12.03 -16.96 -14.54
N ARG A 297 11.54 -17.10 -13.30
CA ARG A 297 11.75 -16.11 -12.23
C ARG A 297 13.08 -16.34 -11.52
N HIS A 298 13.65 -15.25 -11.00
CA HIS A 298 14.80 -15.28 -10.12
C HIS A 298 14.50 -16.12 -8.87
N GLU A 299 15.51 -16.78 -8.29
CA GLU A 299 15.31 -17.79 -7.25
C GLU A 299 14.58 -17.26 -6.01
N LEU A 300 14.84 -16.01 -5.63
CA LEU A 300 14.20 -15.33 -4.50
C LEU A 300 12.74 -14.90 -4.79
N ASP A 301 12.32 -14.91 -6.06
CA ASP A 301 11.00 -14.48 -6.52
C ASP A 301 10.12 -15.66 -6.97
N ARG A 302 10.54 -16.89 -6.64
CA ARG A 302 9.80 -18.12 -6.95
C ARG A 302 8.79 -18.41 -5.86
N TYR A 303 7.53 -18.55 -6.27
CA TYR A 303 6.41 -18.92 -5.41
C TYR A 303 5.87 -20.29 -5.79
N ALA A 304 5.39 -21.04 -4.82
CA ALA A 304 4.71 -22.32 -5.01
C ALA A 304 3.74 -22.60 -3.86
N THR A 305 2.74 -23.43 -4.11
CA THR A 305 1.89 -23.95 -3.04
C THR A 305 2.73 -24.86 -2.14
N ILE A 306 2.87 -24.47 -0.87
CA ILE A 306 3.66 -25.19 0.14
C ILE A 306 2.82 -26.13 1.01
N VAL A 307 1.53 -25.87 1.14
CA VAL A 307 0.57 -26.69 1.87
C VAL A 307 -0.83 -26.43 1.34
N SER A 308 -1.67 -27.46 1.33
CA SER A 308 -3.10 -27.35 1.11
C SER A 308 -3.84 -28.10 2.23
N SER A 309 -4.90 -27.53 2.77
CA SER A 309 -5.56 -28.00 3.99
C SER A 309 -7.08 -27.96 3.87
N LEU A 310 -7.73 -28.95 4.47
CA LEU A 310 -9.18 -29.14 4.50
C LEU A 310 -9.59 -29.51 5.93
N VAL A 311 -10.44 -28.69 6.54
CA VAL A 311 -10.87 -28.88 7.93
C VAL A 311 -12.39 -28.99 7.97
N ASP A 312 -12.91 -30.07 8.54
CA ASP A 312 -14.31 -30.18 8.93
C ASP A 312 -14.46 -29.70 10.37
N LEU A 313 -15.13 -28.55 10.55
CA LEU A 313 -15.36 -27.96 11.86
C LEU A 313 -16.50 -28.65 12.64
N THR A 314 -17.29 -29.51 12.00
CA THR A 314 -18.33 -30.27 12.72
C THR A 314 -17.67 -31.33 13.59
N THR A 315 -16.74 -32.09 13.01
CA THR A 315 -16.05 -33.19 13.66
C THR A 315 -14.67 -32.82 14.20
N GLY A 316 -14.09 -31.70 13.75
CA GLY A 316 -12.70 -31.32 14.01
C GLY A 316 -11.68 -32.10 13.19
N THR A 317 -12.13 -32.86 12.19
CA THR A 317 -11.26 -33.63 11.29
C THR A 317 -10.42 -32.69 10.43
N TYR A 318 -9.10 -32.74 10.61
CA TYR A 318 -8.15 -31.95 9.85
C TYR A 318 -7.42 -32.84 8.84
N ARG A 319 -7.53 -32.52 7.55
CA ARG A 319 -6.71 -33.13 6.49
C ARG A 319 -5.77 -32.09 5.87
N LEU A 320 -4.55 -32.48 5.53
CA LEU A 320 -3.59 -31.62 4.83
C LEU A 320 -2.70 -32.41 3.90
N THR A 321 -2.12 -31.70 2.93
CA THR A 321 -1.09 -32.23 2.06
C THR A 321 0.10 -31.27 2.01
N PRO A 322 1.34 -31.75 2.23
CA PRO A 322 2.53 -30.94 2.01
C PRO A 322 2.72 -30.71 0.50
N GLY A 323 3.12 -29.49 0.14
CA GLY A 323 3.36 -29.10 -1.25
C GLY A 323 2.10 -29.05 -2.12
N LEU A 324 2.25 -29.48 -3.37
CA LEU A 324 1.25 -29.31 -4.42
C LEU A 324 0.09 -30.31 -4.25
N PRO A 325 -1.17 -29.86 -4.14
CA PRO A 325 -2.33 -30.75 -4.04
C PRO A 325 -2.59 -31.59 -5.30
N CYS A 326 -2.03 -31.19 -6.45
CA CYS A 326 -2.11 -31.97 -7.69
C CYS A 326 -1.15 -33.17 -7.72
N ALA A 327 -0.12 -33.17 -6.86
CA ALA A 327 0.93 -34.19 -6.82
C ALA A 327 0.87 -35.05 -5.55
N ASN A 328 0.11 -34.63 -4.55
CA ASN A 328 0.06 -35.25 -3.23
C ASN A 328 -1.40 -35.43 -2.80
N SER A 329 -1.68 -36.47 -2.01
CA SER A 329 -3.01 -36.73 -1.47
C SER A 329 -3.18 -36.10 -0.09
N TYR A 330 -4.39 -35.66 0.23
CA TYR A 330 -4.74 -35.22 1.57
C TYR A 330 -4.60 -36.36 2.58
N GLN A 331 -3.85 -36.10 3.66
CA GLN A 331 -3.63 -37.02 4.76
C GLN A 331 -4.32 -36.48 6.02
N LEU A 332 -4.88 -37.40 6.82
CA LEU A 332 -5.45 -37.05 8.12
C LEU A 332 -4.33 -36.59 9.06
N ALA A 333 -4.51 -35.45 9.72
CA ALA A 333 -3.61 -34.99 10.77
C ALA A 333 -3.64 -35.97 11.95
N PRO A 334 -2.53 -36.16 12.67
CA PRO A 334 -2.47 -37.11 13.80
C PRO A 334 -3.23 -36.63 15.05
N TRP A 335 -3.91 -35.48 14.97
CA TRP A 335 -4.69 -34.86 16.05
C TRP A 335 -6.00 -34.31 15.48
N ASN A 336 -7.07 -34.33 16.27
CA ASN A 336 -8.28 -33.59 15.98
C ASN A 336 -8.08 -32.11 16.35
N LEU A 337 -8.74 -31.20 15.62
CA LEU A 337 -8.70 -29.76 15.94
C LEU A 337 -9.10 -29.47 17.39
N TYR A 338 -9.99 -30.28 17.96
CA TYR A 338 -10.51 -30.14 19.31
C TYR A 338 -9.70 -30.89 20.38
N ASP A 339 -8.68 -31.67 20.00
CA ASP A 339 -7.79 -32.38 20.95
C ASP A 339 -6.69 -31.47 21.56
N GLY A 340 -6.63 -30.19 21.16
CA GLY A 340 -5.61 -29.24 21.63
C GLY A 340 -5.73 -28.88 23.12
N PRO A 341 -4.75 -28.13 23.69
CA PRO A 341 -4.68 -27.79 25.13
C PRO A 341 -5.73 -26.73 25.56
N GLY A 342 -6.94 -26.79 25.00
CA GLY A 342 -8.06 -25.97 25.45
C GLY A 342 -8.36 -26.28 26.92
N PRO A 343 -8.73 -25.28 27.72
CA PRO A 343 -8.89 -25.50 29.14
C PRO A 343 -10.11 -26.42 29.40
N ASP A 344 -9.93 -27.38 30.32
CA ASP A 344 -10.94 -28.37 30.75
C ASP A 344 -12.22 -27.73 31.31
N ASP A 345 -12.20 -26.42 31.55
CA ASP A 345 -13.28 -25.62 32.12
C ASP A 345 -14.20 -24.96 31.08
N ARG A 346 -13.94 -25.15 29.78
CA ARG A 346 -14.87 -24.69 28.74
C ARG A 346 -16.16 -25.52 28.84
N PRO A 347 -17.30 -24.91 29.24
CA PRO A 347 -18.56 -25.64 29.21
C PRO A 347 -18.84 -26.01 27.75
N ASP A 348 -18.98 -27.30 27.48
CA ASP A 348 -19.49 -27.81 26.21
C ASP A 348 -20.97 -27.39 26.16
N VAL A 349 -21.25 -26.21 25.61
CA VAL A 349 -22.62 -25.74 25.39
C VAL A 349 -23.09 -26.44 24.13
N PRO A 350 -24.06 -27.36 24.19
CA PRO A 350 -24.55 -28.03 23.00
C PRO A 350 -25.01 -26.97 22.00
N GLY A 351 -24.46 -27.01 20.78
CA GLY A 351 -24.89 -26.12 19.71
C GLY A 351 -26.42 -26.27 19.50
N PRO A 352 -27.11 -25.24 18.99
CA PRO A 352 -28.57 -25.27 18.82
C PRO A 352 -29.06 -26.48 18.01
N ALA A 353 -28.22 -27.02 17.11
CA ALA A 353 -28.50 -28.26 16.37
C ALA A 353 -28.57 -29.52 17.26
N GLN A 354 -27.72 -29.63 18.30
CA GLN A 354 -27.74 -30.74 19.25
C GLN A 354 -28.89 -30.62 20.27
N ALA A 355 -29.24 -29.40 20.67
CA ALA A 355 -30.37 -29.15 21.56
C ALA A 355 -31.73 -29.52 20.93
N LEU A 356 -31.87 -29.39 19.60
CA LEU A 356 -33.08 -29.75 18.86
C LEU A 356 -33.20 -31.26 18.57
N ALA A 357 -32.10 -32.00 18.58
CA ALA A 357 -32.10 -33.45 18.33
C ALA A 357 -32.76 -34.26 19.48
N GLY A 358 -32.82 -33.68 20.69
CA GLY A 358 -33.47 -34.29 21.86
C GLY A 358 -34.97 -34.04 21.99
N ILE A 359 -35.60 -33.30 21.06
CA ILE A 359 -37.04 -32.94 21.10
C ILE A 359 -37.84 -33.78 20.07
N ARG A 360 -37.53 -35.07 19.93
CA ARG A 360 -38.34 -35.99 19.11
C ARG A 360 -39.08 -37.01 19.96
#